data_AF-A0A392QH25-F1
#
_entry.id   AF-A0A392QH25-F1
#
_cell.length_a   1.000
_cell.length_b   1.000
_cell.length_c   1.000
_cell.angle_alpha   90.00
_cell.angle_beta   90.00
_cell.angle_gamma   90.00
#
_symmetry.space_group_name_H-M   'P 1'
#
loop_
_entity.id
_entity.type
_entity.pdbx_description
1 polymer ?
#
loop_
_entity_poly.entity_id
_entity_poly.type
_entity_poly.pdbx_seq_one_letter_code
_entity_poly.pdbx_strand_id
1 'polypeptide(L)'
;MGPKKAAGSKKLKTGASTSKATSPYDVDRFSGLAHYERYQALQKRKIWPEKQFNITPDGKFMSFISTIDDRNWARLINPPPSINVDLVREFYANAMPVDEDEP
;
A
#
# COMPACT_ATOMS: atom_id res chain seq x y z
N MET A 1 3.88 -36.36 -32.43
CA MET A 1 3.02 -35.31 -31.84
C MET A 1 3.11 -35.43 -30.32
N GLY A 2 3.96 -34.63 -29.65
CA GLY A 2 4.10 -34.64 -28.18
C GLY A 2 3.44 -33.41 -27.56
N PRO A 3 2.80 -33.51 -26.38
CA PRO A 3 2.10 -32.39 -25.76
C PRO A 3 3.08 -31.37 -25.14
N LYS A 4 2.73 -30.09 -25.25
CA LYS A 4 3.53 -28.92 -24.86
C LYS A 4 3.64 -28.78 -23.33
N LYS A 5 4.84 -28.48 -22.84
CA LYS A 5 5.14 -28.18 -21.43
C LYS A 5 4.38 -26.92 -20.96
N ALA A 6 3.75 -27.00 -19.78
CA ALA A 6 3.14 -25.86 -19.10
C ALA A 6 4.20 -24.82 -18.70
N ALA A 7 3.93 -23.55 -18.99
CA ALA A 7 4.81 -22.44 -18.67
C ALA A 7 4.74 -22.15 -17.16
N GLY A 8 5.90 -22.19 -16.50
CA GLY A 8 6.06 -21.96 -15.07
C GLY A 8 5.56 -20.58 -14.65
N SER A 9 4.81 -20.55 -13.55
CA SER A 9 4.39 -19.36 -12.83
C SER A 9 5.62 -18.58 -12.36
N LYS A 10 5.91 -17.45 -13.04
CA LYS A 10 6.94 -16.52 -12.62
C LYS A 10 6.51 -15.84 -11.33
N LYS A 11 7.04 -16.32 -10.20
CA LYS A 11 7.02 -15.62 -8.91
C LYS A 11 7.78 -14.31 -9.10
N LEU A 12 7.06 -13.22 -9.32
CA LEU A 12 7.65 -11.90 -9.52
C LEU A 12 8.27 -11.41 -8.21
N LYS A 13 9.59 -11.27 -8.26
CA LYS A 13 10.45 -10.84 -7.18
C LYS A 13 10.18 -9.35 -6.93
N THR A 14 9.65 -9.02 -5.76
CA THR A 14 9.55 -7.64 -5.26
C THR A 14 10.96 -7.16 -4.94
N GLY A 15 11.65 -6.65 -5.95
CA GLY A 15 13.02 -6.17 -5.85
C GLY A 15 13.10 -4.71 -6.27
N ALA A 16 13.19 -3.83 -5.28
CA ALA A 16 14.09 -2.67 -5.26
C ALA A 16 13.82 -1.90 -3.96
N SER A 17 14.49 -2.28 -2.87
CA SER A 17 14.78 -1.30 -1.82
C SER A 17 15.76 -0.30 -2.43
N THR A 18 15.22 0.76 -3.04
CA THR A 18 16.02 1.95 -3.31
C THR A 18 16.40 2.53 -1.96
N SER A 19 17.68 2.39 -1.61
CA SER A 19 18.30 3.14 -0.53
C SER A 19 18.29 4.60 -0.94
N LYS A 20 17.19 5.32 -0.69
CA LYS A 20 17.11 6.75 -0.91
C LYS A 20 17.84 7.45 0.24
N ALA A 21 18.91 8.15 -0.13
CA ALA A 21 19.57 9.12 0.71
C ALA A 21 18.53 10.08 1.34
N THR A 22 18.78 10.48 2.58
CA THR A 22 17.96 11.42 3.33
C THR A 22 17.88 12.76 2.57
N SER A 23 16.84 12.92 1.76
CA SER A 23 16.53 14.18 1.05
C SER A 23 16.36 15.30 2.06
N PRO A 24 16.83 16.54 1.84
CA PRO A 24 16.58 17.66 2.74
C PRO A 24 15.07 17.88 2.98
N TYR A 25 14.73 18.54 4.10
CA TYR A 25 13.36 18.92 4.43
C TYR A 25 12.76 19.77 3.31
N ASP A 26 11.55 19.42 2.89
CA ASP A 26 10.81 20.04 1.79
C ASP A 26 9.47 20.56 2.31
N VAL A 27 9.34 21.88 2.31
CA VAL A 27 8.17 22.61 2.85
C VAL A 27 6.92 22.41 2.01
N ASP A 28 7.06 22.13 0.71
CA ASP A 28 5.91 21.92 -0.18
C ASP A 28 5.36 20.49 -0.05
N ARG A 29 6.13 19.59 0.56
CA ARG A 29 5.83 18.15 0.65
C ARG A 29 5.36 17.71 2.04
N PHE A 30 5.82 18.38 3.10
CA PHE A 30 5.51 18.02 4.47
C PHE A 30 4.98 19.21 5.25
N SER A 31 3.87 18.99 5.96
CA SER A 31 3.19 20.03 6.76
C SER A 31 4.05 20.61 7.89
N GLY A 32 5.15 19.95 8.27
CA GLY A 32 6.10 20.45 9.25
C GLY A 32 7.29 19.52 9.44
N LEU A 33 8.26 19.96 10.23
CA LEU A 33 9.49 19.20 10.51
C LEU A 33 9.20 17.83 11.15
N ALA A 34 8.25 17.79 12.08
CA ALA A 34 7.82 16.56 12.76
C ALA A 34 7.24 15.52 11.79
N HIS A 35 6.49 15.96 10.76
CA HIS A 35 5.96 15.08 9.72
C HIS A 35 7.10 14.50 8.86
N TYR A 36 8.12 15.30 8.55
CA TYR A 36 9.30 14.85 7.82
C TYR A 36 10.14 13.83 8.62
N GLU A 37 10.34 14.04 9.93
CA GLU A 37 11.01 13.05 10.80
C GLU A 37 10.24 11.72 10.86
N ARG A 38 8.91 11.78 10.94
CA ARG A 38 8.05 10.60 10.86
C ARG A 38 8.18 9.89 9.51
N TYR A 39 8.27 10.63 8.41
CA TYR A 39 8.52 10.05 7.10
C TYR A 39 9.84 9.26 7.07
N GLN A 40 10.92 9.80 7.64
CA GLN A 40 12.19 9.06 7.78
C GLN A 40 12.02 7.80 8.65
N ALA A 41 11.22 7.85 9.71
CA ALA A 41 10.90 6.67 10.52
C ALA A 41 10.07 5.62 9.73
N LEU A 42 9.12 6.06 8.90
CA LEU A 42 8.30 5.19 8.05
C LEU A 42 9.09 4.57 6.90
N GLN A 43 10.14 5.23 6.41
CA GLN A 43 11.07 4.65 5.42
C GLN A 43 11.77 3.38 5.94
N LYS A 44 12.11 3.36 7.24
CA LYS A 44 12.74 2.20 7.91
C LYS A 44 11.76 1.06 8.14
N ARG A 45 10.45 1.32 8.07
CA ARG A 45 9.40 0.31 8.25
C ARG A 45 9.04 -0.35 6.93
N LYS A 46 8.84 -1.67 6.98
CA LYS A 46 8.30 -2.45 5.87
C LYS A 46 6.78 -2.28 5.88
N ILE A 47 6.26 -1.49 4.94
CA ILE A 47 4.82 -1.43 4.69
C ILE A 47 4.42 -2.75 4.06
N TRP A 48 3.49 -3.45 4.70
CA TRP A 48 2.91 -4.64 4.14
C TRP A 48 1.90 -4.21 3.09
N PRO A 49 1.98 -4.74 1.86
CA PRO A 49 0.94 -4.50 0.87
C PRO A 49 -0.40 -4.98 1.43
N GLU A 50 -1.47 -4.30 1.04
CA GLU A 50 -2.83 -4.64 1.45
C GLU A 50 -3.10 -6.14 1.26
N LYS A 51 -3.71 -6.75 2.29
CA LYS A 51 -3.98 -8.19 2.30
C LYS A 51 -5.12 -8.46 1.31
N GLN A 52 -4.80 -9.08 0.18
CA GLN A 52 -5.81 -9.51 -0.79
C GLN A 52 -6.68 -10.61 -0.16
N PHE A 53 -7.98 -10.36 -0.07
CA PHE A 53 -8.96 -11.36 0.34
C PHE A 53 -9.52 -12.03 -0.90
N ASN A 54 -9.26 -13.32 -1.06
CA ASN A 54 -9.89 -14.12 -2.11
C ASN A 54 -11.29 -14.52 -1.63
N ILE A 55 -12.28 -13.72 -2.01
CA ILE A 55 -13.69 -13.98 -1.70
C ILE A 55 -14.28 -14.73 -2.89
N THR A 56 -14.52 -16.03 -2.73
CA THR A 56 -15.13 -16.84 -3.78
C THR A 56 -16.62 -16.54 -3.89
N PRO A 57 -17.19 -16.43 -5.10
CA PRO A 57 -18.62 -16.20 -5.36
C PRO A 57 -19.58 -17.34 -4.98
N ASP A 58 -19.07 -18.44 -4.43
CA ASP A 58 -19.90 -19.53 -3.87
C ASP A 58 -19.52 -19.88 -2.42
N GLY A 59 -18.67 -19.05 -1.80
CA GLY A 59 -18.19 -19.24 -0.43
C GLY A 59 -19.10 -18.70 0.67
N LYS A 60 -18.66 -18.90 1.92
CA LYS A 60 -19.36 -18.47 3.15
C LYS A 60 -19.67 -16.97 3.25
N PHE A 61 -19.04 -16.14 2.43
CA PHE A 61 -19.09 -14.68 2.49
C PHE A 61 -19.89 -14.05 1.34
N MET A 62 -20.92 -14.74 0.83
CA MET A 62 -21.74 -14.25 -0.29
C MET A 62 -22.40 -12.91 -0.06
N SER A 63 -22.98 -12.74 1.11
CA SER A 63 -23.59 -11.47 1.51
C SER A 63 -22.61 -10.30 1.44
N PHE A 64 -21.32 -10.56 1.65
CA PHE A 64 -20.28 -9.55 1.58
C PHE A 64 -20.00 -9.10 0.14
N ILE A 65 -20.05 -10.01 -0.84
CA ILE A 65 -19.93 -9.66 -2.26
C ILE A 65 -21.07 -8.75 -2.69
N SER A 66 -22.31 -9.08 -2.31
CA SER A 66 -23.47 -8.20 -2.57
C SER A 66 -23.23 -6.79 -2.04
N THR A 67 -22.76 -6.66 -0.79
CA THR A 67 -22.49 -5.33 -0.22
C THR A 67 -21.33 -4.59 -0.90
N ILE A 68 -20.34 -5.32 -1.45
CA ILE A 68 -19.26 -4.71 -2.23
C ILE A 68 -19.82 -4.11 -3.52
N ASP A 69 -20.66 -4.86 -4.22
CA ASP A 69 -21.27 -4.41 -5.47
C ASP A 69 -22.23 -3.24 -5.23
N ASP A 70 -23.09 -3.35 -4.21
CA ASP A 70 -24.05 -2.30 -3.83
C ASP A 70 -23.37 -0.96 -3.49
N ARG A 71 -22.19 -1.02 -2.87
CA ARG A 71 -21.41 0.17 -2.49
C ARG A 71 -20.36 0.56 -3.51
N ASN A 72 -20.31 -0.14 -4.64
CA ASN A 72 -19.34 0.06 -5.71
C ASN A 72 -17.88 0.00 -5.22
N TRP A 73 -17.60 -0.92 -4.29
CA TRP A 73 -16.30 -1.14 -3.66
C TRP A 73 -15.38 -2.06 -4.49
N ALA A 74 -15.70 -2.30 -5.76
CA ALA A 74 -14.91 -3.13 -6.66
C ALA A 74 -13.41 -2.73 -6.72
N ARG A 75 -13.12 -1.45 -6.51
CA ARG A 75 -11.75 -0.91 -6.48
C ARG A 75 -10.98 -1.26 -5.19
N LEU A 76 -11.66 -1.50 -4.07
CA LEU A 76 -11.04 -1.88 -2.79
C LEU A 76 -10.66 -3.37 -2.78
N ILE A 77 -11.44 -4.22 -3.44
CA ILE A 77 -11.16 -5.64 -3.53
C ILE A 77 -10.08 -5.98 -4.57
N ASN A 78 -9.90 -5.11 -5.57
CA ASN A 78 -8.89 -5.25 -6.62
C ASN A 78 -7.95 -4.04 -6.62
N PRO A 79 -7.05 -3.94 -5.61
CA PRO A 79 -6.08 -2.86 -5.56
C PRO A 79 -5.08 -2.97 -6.73
N PRO A 80 -4.60 -1.84 -7.28
CA PRO A 80 -3.58 -1.84 -8.31
C PRO A 80 -2.31 -2.61 -7.89
N PRO A 81 -1.70 -3.41 -8.78
CA PRO A 81 -0.54 -4.24 -8.44
C PRO A 81 0.73 -3.44 -8.13
N SER A 82 0.81 -2.18 -8.60
CA SER A 82 1.90 -1.26 -8.31
C SER A 82 1.39 -0.13 -7.43
N ILE A 83 1.91 -0.04 -6.21
CA ILE A 83 1.68 1.09 -5.31
C ILE A 83 2.98 1.88 -5.15
N ASN A 84 2.89 3.21 -5.19
CA ASN A 84 4.03 4.06 -4.85
C ASN A 84 4.16 4.10 -3.32
N VAL A 85 5.03 3.25 -2.78
CA VAL A 85 5.26 3.12 -1.33
C VAL A 85 5.72 4.45 -0.71
N ASP A 86 6.46 5.27 -1.46
CA ASP A 86 6.92 6.57 -0.96
C ASP A 86 5.75 7.53 -0.77
N LEU A 87 4.82 7.58 -1.74
CA LEU A 87 3.61 8.39 -1.63
C LEU A 87 2.72 7.94 -0.45
N VAL A 88 2.61 6.63 -0.22
CA VAL A 88 1.87 6.10 0.93
C VAL A 88 2.51 6.53 2.25
N ARG A 89 3.85 6.47 2.34
CA ARG A 89 4.59 6.94 3.51
C ARG A 89 4.41 8.43 3.74
N GLU A 90 4.44 9.23 2.69
CA GLU A 90 4.20 10.68 2.74
C GLU A 90 2.78 10.97 3.25
N PHE A 91 1.78 10.28 2.70
CA PHE A 91 0.40 10.41 3.14
C PHE A 91 0.27 10.10 4.64
N TYR A 92 0.80 8.97 5.12
CA TYR A 92 0.72 8.63 6.54
C TYR A 92 1.57 9.53 7.44
N ALA A 93 2.68 10.06 6.93
CA ALA A 93 3.48 11.02 7.65
C ALA A 93 2.69 12.32 7.89
N ASN A 94 1.92 12.78 6.90
CA ASN A 94 1.14 14.02 6.93
C ASN A 94 -0.27 13.87 7.54
N ALA A 95 -0.88 12.68 7.48
CA ALA A 95 -2.24 12.43 7.96
C ALA A 95 -2.34 12.19 9.47
N MET A 96 -1.21 11.91 10.12
CA MET A 96 -1.18 11.78 11.57
C MET A 96 -1.17 13.17 12.18
N PRO A 97 -2.12 13.50 13.08
CA PRO A 97 -1.97 14.69 13.90
C PRO A 97 -0.65 14.54 14.66
N VAL A 98 0.27 15.46 14.41
CA VAL A 98 1.32 15.76 15.37
C VAL A 98 0.55 16.48 16.45
N ASP A 99 0.45 15.91 17.65
CA ASP A 99 -0.26 16.52 18.77
C ASP A 99 0.25 17.97 18.92
N GLU A 100 -0.49 18.92 18.34
CA GLU A 100 -0.45 20.32 18.67
C GLU A 100 -1.51 20.44 19.76
N ASP A 101 -1.03 20.70 20.98
CA ASP A 101 -1.72 20.89 22.28
C ASP A 101 -1.40 19.76 23.30
N GLU A 102 -0.80 19.97 24.48
CA GLU A 102 -0.42 21.17 25.27
C GLU A 102 0.27 20.65 26.59
N PRO A 103 1.02 21.41 27.43
CA PRO A 103 1.24 22.87 27.47
C PRO A 103 2.66 23.39 27.21
#